data_AF-H1L0A4-F1
#
_entry.id   AF-H1L0A4-F1
#
_cell.length_a   1.000
_cell.length_b   1.000
_cell.length_c   1.000
_cell.angle_alpha   90.00
_cell.angle_beta   90.00
_cell.angle_gamma   90.00
#
_symmetry.space_group_name_H-M   'P 1'
#
loop_
_entity.id
_entity.type
_entity.pdbx_description
1 polymer ?
#
loop_
_entity_poly.entity_id
_entity_poly.type
_entity_poly.pdbx_seq_one_letter_code
_entity_poly.pdbx_strand_id
1 'polypeptide(L)'
;MLTNYIIREYLKNNGINNDYYQLFSLCVKNHHSFINNPIHDFYIEKNQDILKEQFDALNIDFINGILEENNLPTIKGDFSDILECFNELEDIYDELEYEEDNLKYEFYFLYMYLFSLLISSDKEDAIFRDKKINTNPTIPNSIEEYIKNFPKRNEIDYLRTKMFFEVAKKVDEINLEHKIYSLNAPTGMGKTLAIFNFALKLANKIKSEIGIEMKIIYCLPFLSIIDQNYKVLDEVLSEILDKPVSSDILLKHHHLSEVSYKLDENEENVLEEDKSLHLIETWNSKIITTTFMQLFYTIFSNKNKNLKKIPRIKQFNNYLRRNTSNSL
;
A
#
# COMPACT_ATOMS: atom_id res chain seq x y z
N MET A 1 -23.09 9.46 -9.64
CA MET A 1 -23.42 10.60 -10.52
C MET A 1 -23.02 11.92 -9.87
N LEU A 2 -23.65 12.35 -8.78
CA LEU A 2 -23.33 13.62 -8.12
C LEU A 2 -21.86 13.75 -7.68
N THR A 3 -21.30 12.69 -7.08
CA THR A 3 -19.87 12.64 -6.73
C THR A 3 -18.96 12.85 -7.95
N ASN A 4 -19.31 12.28 -9.11
CA ASN A 4 -18.51 12.43 -10.32
C ASN A 4 -18.54 13.88 -10.81
N TYR A 5 -19.72 14.49 -10.83
CA TYR A 5 -19.89 15.91 -11.15
C TYR A 5 -19.05 16.81 -10.22
N ILE A 6 -19.12 16.60 -8.90
CA ILE A 6 -18.37 17.41 -7.93
C ILE A 6 -16.86 17.27 -8.14
N ILE A 7 -16.36 16.05 -8.39
CA ILE A 7 -14.94 15.80 -8.67
C ILE A 7 -14.53 16.49 -9.99
N ARG A 8 -15.34 16.40 -11.05
CA ARG A 8 -15.11 17.07 -12.33
C ARG A 8 -14.93 18.57 -12.14
N GLU A 9 -15.88 19.20 -11.44
CA GLU A 9 -15.85 20.65 -11.17
C GLU A 9 -14.69 21.03 -10.26
N TYR A 10 -14.32 20.18 -9.29
CA TYR A 10 -13.18 20.43 -8.42
C TYR A 10 -11.87 20.45 -9.22
N LEU A 11 -11.67 19.48 -10.09
CA LEU A 11 -10.48 19.40 -10.92
C LEU A 11 -10.39 20.56 -11.92
N LYS A 12 -11.51 20.90 -12.58
CA LYS A 12 -11.61 22.07 -13.46
C LYS A 12 -11.25 23.36 -12.73
N ASN A 13 -11.83 23.60 -11.54
CA ASN A 13 -11.57 24.80 -10.74
C ASN A 13 -10.10 24.90 -10.28
N ASN A 14 -9.41 23.78 -10.14
CA ASN A 14 -7.99 23.72 -9.77
C ASN A 14 -7.06 23.63 -10.98
N GLY A 15 -7.57 23.70 -12.22
CA GLY A 15 -6.77 23.58 -13.44
C GLY A 15 -6.09 22.23 -13.61
N ILE A 16 -6.62 21.17 -12.99
CA ILE A 16 -6.09 19.81 -13.08
C ILE A 16 -6.79 19.11 -14.24
N ASN A 17 -6.05 18.80 -15.30
CA ASN A 17 -6.55 17.95 -16.37
C ASN A 17 -6.31 16.48 -15.99
N ASN A 18 -7.37 15.68 -15.94
CA ASN A 18 -7.29 14.26 -15.60
C ASN A 18 -8.42 13.52 -16.29
N ASP A 19 -8.07 12.72 -17.30
CA ASP A 19 -9.04 11.96 -18.10
C ASP A 19 -9.62 10.74 -17.35
N TYR A 20 -9.14 10.48 -16.13
CA TYR A 20 -9.55 9.33 -15.30
C TYR A 20 -10.19 9.74 -13.98
N TYR A 21 -10.65 10.98 -13.82
CA TYR A 21 -11.28 11.46 -12.57
C TYR A 21 -12.51 10.63 -12.16
N GLN A 22 -13.17 10.08 -13.16
CA GLN A 22 -14.21 9.08 -13.13
C GLN A 22 -13.92 7.90 -12.21
N LEU A 23 -12.66 7.42 -12.17
CA LEU A 23 -12.22 6.32 -11.30
C LEU A 23 -12.49 6.59 -9.83
N PHE A 24 -12.33 7.84 -9.39
CA PHE A 24 -12.57 8.21 -8.00
C PHE A 24 -14.05 8.06 -7.65
N SER A 25 -14.94 8.43 -8.57
CA SER A 25 -16.38 8.27 -8.35
C SER A 25 -16.77 6.79 -8.18
N LEU A 26 -16.09 5.88 -8.89
CA LEU A 26 -16.28 4.44 -8.75
C LEU A 26 -15.76 3.91 -7.42
N CYS A 27 -14.62 4.43 -6.98
CA CYS A 27 -14.09 4.09 -5.67
C CYS A 27 -15.12 4.45 -4.59
N VAL A 28 -15.70 5.65 -4.66
CA VAL A 28 -16.75 6.10 -3.72
C VAL A 28 -18.03 5.27 -3.84
N LYS A 29 -18.44 4.84 -5.03
CA LYS A 29 -19.62 3.97 -5.16
C LYS A 29 -19.41 2.60 -4.49
N ASN A 30 -18.22 2.02 -4.66
CA ASN A 30 -17.97 0.62 -4.30
C ASN A 30 -17.30 0.41 -2.93
N HIS A 31 -16.89 1.46 -2.21
CA HIS A 31 -16.07 1.31 -1.00
C HIS A 31 -16.74 0.52 0.15
N HIS A 32 -18.06 0.48 0.20
CA HIS A 32 -18.83 -0.32 1.17
C HIS A 32 -19.16 -1.75 0.70
N SER A 33 -18.96 -2.07 -0.58
CA SER A 33 -19.17 -3.39 -1.17
C SER A 33 -17.84 -4.07 -1.50
N PHE A 34 -17.88 -5.34 -1.92
CA PHE A 34 -16.73 -5.94 -2.59
C PHE A 34 -16.61 -5.36 -4.00
N ILE A 35 -15.40 -5.34 -4.56
CA ILE A 35 -15.21 -5.03 -5.98
C ILE A 35 -15.83 -6.18 -6.78
N ASN A 36 -17.12 -6.05 -7.07
CA ASN A 36 -17.76 -6.83 -8.12
C ASN A 36 -17.40 -6.21 -9.47
N ASN A 37 -17.68 -6.95 -10.54
CA ASN A 37 -17.37 -6.54 -11.91
C ASN A 37 -17.82 -5.08 -12.14
N PRO A 38 -16.89 -4.09 -12.20
CA PRO A 38 -17.29 -2.68 -12.24
C PRO A 38 -18.26 -2.41 -13.40
N ILE A 39 -18.08 -3.18 -14.48
CA ILE A 39 -18.91 -3.31 -15.70
C ILE A 39 -20.42 -3.44 -15.42
N HIS A 40 -20.83 -4.32 -14.52
CA HIS A 40 -22.26 -4.61 -14.31
C HIS A 40 -22.97 -3.54 -13.49
N ASP A 41 -22.22 -2.76 -12.71
CA ASP A 41 -22.79 -1.67 -11.91
C ASP A 41 -23.03 -0.40 -12.75
N PHE A 42 -22.53 -0.34 -13.99
CA PHE A 42 -22.64 0.82 -14.88
C PHE A 42 -23.89 0.83 -15.75
N TYR A 43 -24.41 -0.32 -16.18
CA TYR A 43 -25.57 -0.38 -17.05
C TYR A 43 -26.83 0.15 -16.33
N ILE A 44 -27.07 1.46 -16.41
CA ILE A 44 -28.31 2.12 -15.99
C ILE A 44 -29.20 2.35 -17.20
N GLU A 45 -29.32 1.34 -18.07
CA GLU A 45 -30.27 1.38 -19.17
C GLU A 45 -31.74 1.35 -18.71
N LYS A 46 -32.02 1.24 -17.40
CA LYS A 46 -33.37 0.87 -16.96
C LYS A 46 -34.28 1.91 -16.36
N ASN A 47 -33.89 3.16 -16.04
CA ASN A 47 -34.88 4.24 -15.72
C ASN A 47 -34.22 5.62 -15.51
N GLN A 48 -33.92 6.36 -16.58
CA GLN A 48 -33.52 7.78 -16.47
C GLN A 48 -34.60 8.63 -15.78
N ASP A 49 -35.88 8.30 -15.97
CA ASP A 49 -37.00 8.99 -15.32
C ASP A 49 -36.94 8.87 -13.79
N ILE A 50 -36.62 7.69 -13.25
CA ILE A 50 -36.47 7.49 -11.80
C ILE A 50 -35.25 8.27 -11.28
N LEU A 51 -34.15 8.29 -12.01
CA LEU A 51 -32.97 9.06 -11.61
C LEU A 51 -33.25 10.57 -11.59
N LYS A 52 -34.05 11.05 -12.54
CA LYS A 52 -34.49 12.44 -12.57
C LYS A 52 -35.42 12.75 -11.40
N GLU A 53 -36.40 11.90 -11.11
CA GLU A 53 -37.26 12.03 -9.92
C GLU A 53 -36.43 12.06 -8.63
N GLN A 54 -35.41 11.21 -8.52
CA GLN A 54 -34.50 11.20 -7.38
C GLN A 54 -33.68 12.49 -7.28
N PHE A 55 -33.18 12.99 -8.41
CA PHE A 55 -32.43 14.25 -8.46
C PHE A 55 -33.31 15.44 -8.06
N ASP A 56 -34.52 15.52 -8.61
CA ASP A 56 -35.49 16.58 -8.32
C ASP A 56 -35.95 16.56 -6.84
N ALA A 57 -35.88 15.39 -6.19
CA ALA A 57 -36.15 15.23 -4.76
C ALA A 57 -34.98 15.64 -3.84
N LEU A 58 -33.78 15.89 -4.37
CA LEU A 58 -32.63 16.32 -3.57
C LEU A 58 -32.81 17.75 -3.08
N ASN A 59 -32.46 17.99 -1.81
CA ASN A 59 -32.32 19.34 -1.30
C ASN A 59 -30.95 19.90 -1.69
N ILE A 60 -30.87 20.50 -2.88
CA ILE A 60 -29.63 21.05 -3.44
C ILE A 60 -29.04 22.15 -2.54
N ASP A 61 -29.86 23.00 -1.93
CA ASP A 61 -29.38 24.05 -1.01
C ASP A 61 -28.67 23.46 0.21
N PHE A 62 -29.24 22.40 0.79
CA PHE A 62 -28.61 21.69 1.91
C PHE A 62 -27.28 21.04 1.49
N ILE A 63 -27.26 20.37 0.34
CA ILE A 63 -26.04 19.73 -0.16
C ILE A 63 -24.97 20.78 -0.46
N ASN A 64 -25.34 21.90 -1.10
CA ASN A 64 -24.42 23.00 -1.39
C ASN A 64 -23.87 23.63 -0.11
N GLY A 65 -24.67 23.75 0.96
CA GLY A 65 -24.18 24.16 2.27
C GLY A 65 -23.05 23.26 2.79
N ILE A 66 -23.23 21.93 2.72
CA ILE A 66 -22.18 20.96 3.11
C ILE A 66 -20.94 21.11 2.21
N LEU A 67 -21.11 21.26 0.90
CA LEU A 67 -20.00 21.38 -0.04
C LEU A 67 -19.18 22.65 0.24
N GLU A 68 -19.85 23.77 0.47
CA GLU A 68 -19.20 25.05 0.81
C GLU A 68 -18.42 24.96 2.13
N GLU A 69 -19.02 24.36 3.18
CA GLU A 69 -18.34 24.14 4.47
C GLU A 69 -17.04 23.33 4.33
N ASN A 70 -16.95 22.47 3.31
CA ASN A 70 -15.80 21.62 3.03
C ASN A 70 -14.89 22.15 1.90
N ASN A 71 -15.08 23.39 1.44
CA ASN A 71 -14.36 24.00 0.32
C ASN A 71 -14.44 23.20 -1.00
N LEU A 72 -15.58 22.58 -1.26
CA LEU A 72 -15.87 21.84 -2.49
C LEU A 72 -16.77 22.67 -3.43
N PRO A 73 -16.70 22.46 -4.76
CA PRO A 73 -17.58 23.10 -5.70
C PRO A 73 -19.04 22.74 -5.45
N THR A 74 -19.90 23.75 -5.44
CA THR A 74 -21.36 23.61 -5.36
C THR A 74 -21.94 23.06 -6.65
N ILE A 75 -23.07 22.37 -6.55
CA ILE A 75 -23.87 21.91 -7.67
C ILE A 75 -24.59 23.11 -8.28
N LYS A 76 -24.19 23.50 -9.49
CA LYS A 76 -24.79 24.61 -10.26
C LYS A 76 -25.49 24.15 -11.53
N GLY A 77 -25.21 22.92 -11.97
CA GLY A 77 -25.81 22.31 -13.15
C GLY A 77 -27.17 21.68 -12.89
N ASP A 78 -27.87 21.36 -13.97
CA ASP A 78 -29.13 20.61 -13.92
C ASP A 78 -28.90 19.09 -14.04
N PHE A 79 -29.99 18.32 -14.09
CA PHE A 79 -29.89 16.86 -14.25
C PHE A 79 -29.15 16.46 -15.54
N SER A 80 -29.22 17.28 -16.60
CA SER A 80 -28.53 17.02 -17.87
C SER A 80 -27.01 17.11 -17.71
N ASP A 81 -26.49 18.11 -16.98
CA ASP A 81 -25.06 18.24 -16.72
C ASP A 81 -24.50 17.03 -15.92
N ILE A 82 -25.31 16.48 -15.03
CA ILE A 82 -24.96 15.30 -14.24
C ILE A 82 -25.03 14.02 -15.08
N LEU A 83 -26.00 13.94 -15.99
CA LEU A 83 -26.16 12.83 -16.91
C LEU A 83 -25.01 12.79 -17.93
N GLU A 84 -24.55 13.95 -18.41
CA GLU A 84 -23.37 14.04 -19.28
C GLU A 84 -22.12 13.47 -18.61
N CYS A 85 -21.83 13.85 -17.36
CA CYS A 85 -20.74 13.27 -16.57
C CYS A 85 -20.83 11.74 -16.44
N PHE A 86 -22.04 11.19 -16.53
CA PHE A 86 -22.28 9.76 -16.43
C PHE A 86 -22.11 9.06 -17.79
N ASN A 87 -22.49 9.69 -18.89
CA ASN A 87 -22.22 9.15 -20.21
C ASN A 87 -20.71 9.11 -20.48
N GLU A 88 -19.97 10.15 -20.09
CA GLU A 88 -18.49 10.15 -20.16
C GLU A 88 -17.85 8.97 -19.40
N LEU A 89 -18.48 8.51 -18.30
CA LEU A 89 -18.03 7.34 -17.55
C LEU A 89 -18.24 6.03 -18.32
N GLU A 90 -19.37 5.91 -19.02
CA GLU A 90 -19.69 4.75 -19.88
C GLU A 90 -18.77 4.71 -21.10
N ASP A 91 -18.49 5.87 -21.72
CA ASP A 91 -17.59 5.97 -22.87
C ASP A 91 -16.17 5.48 -22.54
N ILE A 92 -15.59 5.92 -21.40
CA ILE A 92 -14.26 5.44 -20.95
C ILE A 92 -14.27 3.92 -20.75
N TYR A 93 -15.38 3.38 -20.25
CA TYR A 93 -15.49 1.96 -20.00
C TYR A 93 -15.52 1.16 -21.32
N ASP A 94 -16.33 1.60 -22.29
CA ASP A 94 -16.40 0.99 -23.61
C ASP A 94 -15.06 1.11 -24.34
N GLU A 95 -14.39 2.26 -24.27
CA GLU A 95 -13.03 2.44 -24.78
C GLU A 95 -12.07 1.42 -24.15
N LEU A 96 -12.06 1.31 -22.83
CA LEU A 96 -11.22 0.36 -22.10
C LEU A 96 -11.47 -1.10 -22.48
N GLU A 97 -12.64 -1.48 -23.00
CA GLU A 97 -12.88 -2.85 -23.48
C GLU A 97 -12.01 -3.16 -24.72
N TYR A 98 -11.87 -2.18 -25.62
CA TYR A 98 -11.17 -2.30 -26.90
C TYR A 98 -9.71 -1.83 -26.88
N GLU A 99 -9.26 -1.22 -25.78
CA GLU A 99 -7.91 -0.68 -25.59
C GLU A 99 -6.81 -1.75 -25.43
N GLU A 100 -5.56 -1.31 -25.59
CA GLU A 100 -4.38 -2.16 -25.38
C GLU A 100 -4.25 -2.63 -23.93
N ASP A 101 -3.67 -3.81 -23.72
CA ASP A 101 -3.49 -4.43 -22.40
C ASP A 101 -2.75 -3.50 -21.40
N ASN A 102 -1.82 -2.67 -21.88
CA ASN A 102 -1.07 -1.75 -21.02
C ASN A 102 -1.98 -0.71 -20.35
N LEU A 103 -2.88 -0.09 -21.11
CA LEU A 103 -3.80 0.90 -20.56
C LEU A 103 -4.77 0.27 -19.56
N LYS A 104 -5.25 -0.94 -19.86
CA LYS A 104 -6.07 -1.76 -18.95
C LYS A 104 -5.35 -2.02 -17.63
N TYR A 105 -4.05 -2.33 -17.67
CA TYR A 105 -3.25 -2.54 -16.45
C TYR A 105 -3.05 -1.25 -15.67
N GLU A 106 -2.73 -0.14 -16.33
CA GLU A 106 -2.58 1.16 -15.67
C GLU A 106 -3.86 1.58 -14.97
N PHE A 107 -5.00 1.45 -15.66
CA PHE A 107 -6.32 1.72 -15.11
C PHE A 107 -6.62 0.81 -13.92
N TYR A 108 -6.38 -0.49 -14.04
CA TYR A 108 -6.53 -1.44 -12.94
C TYR A 108 -5.70 -1.03 -11.73
N PHE A 109 -4.40 -0.81 -11.89
CA PHE A 109 -3.52 -0.46 -10.76
C PHE A 109 -3.86 0.88 -10.14
N LEU A 110 -4.31 1.86 -10.93
CA LEU A 110 -4.78 3.15 -10.45
C LEU A 110 -6.07 2.99 -9.64
N TYR A 111 -7.08 2.31 -10.19
CA TYR A 111 -8.34 2.02 -9.50
C TYR A 111 -8.09 1.29 -8.18
N MET A 112 -7.32 0.20 -8.21
CA MET A 112 -7.00 -0.58 -7.01
C MET A 112 -6.27 0.25 -5.95
N TYR A 113 -5.39 1.16 -6.37
CA TYR A 113 -4.70 2.07 -5.47
C TYR A 113 -5.64 3.11 -4.84
N LEU A 114 -6.44 3.80 -5.65
CA LEU A 114 -7.39 4.82 -5.18
C LEU A 114 -8.46 4.22 -4.29
N PHE A 115 -9.01 3.08 -4.69
CA PHE A 115 -9.97 2.32 -3.89
C PHE A 115 -9.36 1.94 -2.54
N SER A 116 -8.14 1.42 -2.57
CA SER A 116 -7.43 1.02 -1.36
C SER A 116 -7.11 2.20 -0.43
N LEU A 117 -6.67 3.33 -0.98
CA LEU A 117 -6.47 4.57 -0.23
C LEU A 117 -7.76 4.96 0.50
N LEU A 118 -8.88 5.02 -0.22
CA LEU A 118 -10.17 5.40 0.33
C LEU A 118 -10.59 4.47 1.48
N ILE A 119 -10.63 3.15 1.25
CA ILE A 119 -11.07 2.20 2.29
C ILE A 119 -10.09 2.13 3.48
N SER A 120 -8.81 2.40 3.26
CA SER A 120 -7.81 2.40 4.33
C SER A 120 -8.01 3.64 5.19
N SER A 121 -8.12 4.82 4.56
CA SER A 121 -8.32 6.10 5.25
C SER A 121 -9.65 6.15 5.99
N ASP A 122 -10.74 5.71 5.39
CA ASP A 122 -12.07 5.66 6.02
C ASP A 122 -12.06 4.80 7.30
N LYS A 123 -11.44 3.62 7.24
CA LYS A 123 -11.31 2.76 8.42
C LYS A 123 -10.32 3.30 9.44
N GLU A 124 -9.23 3.94 8.99
CA GLU A 124 -8.24 4.55 9.89
C GLU A 124 -8.93 5.65 10.71
N ASP A 125 -9.72 6.51 10.06
CA ASP A 125 -10.46 7.57 10.71
C ASP A 125 -11.50 7.04 11.72
N ALA A 126 -12.32 6.05 11.32
CA ALA A 126 -13.33 5.46 12.19
C ALA A 126 -12.74 4.77 13.44
N ILE A 127 -11.59 4.10 13.30
CA ILE A 127 -10.93 3.34 14.36
C ILE A 127 -10.16 4.26 15.31
N PHE A 128 -9.46 5.25 14.77
CA PHE A 128 -8.59 6.11 15.56
C PHE A 128 -9.23 7.42 16.01
N ARG A 129 -10.33 7.86 15.37
CA ARG A 129 -11.09 9.09 15.70
C ARG A 129 -10.14 10.27 15.91
N ASP A 130 -9.40 10.64 14.86
CA ASP A 130 -8.36 11.67 14.85
C ASP A 130 -7.09 11.44 15.70
N LYS A 131 -7.01 10.34 16.48
CA LYS A 131 -5.78 10.00 17.21
C LYS A 131 -4.76 9.34 16.27
N LYS A 132 -3.95 10.15 15.60
CA LYS A 132 -2.87 9.64 14.74
C LYS A 132 -1.90 8.75 15.53
N ILE A 133 -1.82 7.48 15.15
CA ILE A 133 -0.69 6.62 15.55
C ILE A 133 0.45 6.89 14.58
N ASN A 134 1.37 7.76 14.98
CA ASN A 134 2.55 8.06 14.18
C ASN A 134 3.65 7.02 14.46
N THR A 135 3.60 5.88 13.79
CA THR A 135 4.70 4.91 13.82
C THR A 135 5.71 5.27 12.74
N ASN A 136 6.85 5.80 13.14
CA ASN A 136 8.01 5.89 12.26
C ASN A 136 9.24 5.28 12.94
N PRO A 137 9.20 3.98 13.25
CA PRO A 137 10.29 3.36 13.97
C PRO A 137 11.54 3.36 13.11
N THR A 138 12.67 3.53 13.78
CA THR A 138 13.99 3.43 13.13
C THR A 138 14.35 1.96 13.02
N ILE A 139 14.69 1.51 11.81
CA ILE A 139 15.28 0.19 11.55
C ILE A 139 16.79 0.34 11.37
N PRO A 140 17.59 -0.67 11.76
CA PRO A 140 19.04 -0.58 11.64
C PRO A 140 19.48 -0.51 10.18
N ASN A 141 20.62 0.15 9.92
CA ASN A 141 21.12 0.29 8.56
C ASN A 141 21.67 -1.02 7.97
N SER A 142 22.18 -1.88 8.85
CA SER A 142 22.72 -3.18 8.51
C SER A 142 22.70 -4.07 9.75
N ILE A 143 22.87 -5.37 9.56
CA ILE A 143 23.10 -6.36 10.62
C ILE A 143 24.53 -6.88 10.63
N GLU A 144 25.47 -6.14 10.03
CA GLU A 144 26.86 -6.58 9.88
C GLU A 144 27.55 -6.79 11.23
N GLU A 145 27.21 -6.00 12.25
CA GLU A 145 27.78 -6.12 13.60
C GLU A 145 27.41 -7.44 14.27
N TYR A 146 26.14 -7.84 14.20
CA TYR A 146 25.67 -9.15 14.66
C TYR A 146 26.48 -10.30 14.02
N ILE A 147 26.71 -10.24 12.71
CA ILE A 147 27.48 -11.27 12.00
C ILE A 147 28.97 -11.28 12.38
N LYS A 148 29.56 -10.11 12.69
CA LYS A 148 30.96 -10.05 13.16
C LYS A 148 31.15 -10.78 14.49
N ASN A 149 30.16 -10.69 15.36
CA ASN A 149 30.18 -11.28 16.70
C ASN A 149 29.78 -12.76 16.71
N PHE A 150 29.25 -13.28 15.60
CA PHE A 150 28.84 -14.67 15.50
C PHE A 150 30.06 -15.62 15.60
N PRO A 151 30.01 -16.64 16.50
CA PRO A 151 31.16 -17.51 16.73
C PRO A 151 31.48 -18.37 15.51
N LYS A 152 32.75 -18.36 15.08
CA LYS A 152 33.24 -19.14 13.92
C LYS A 152 33.88 -20.43 14.42
N ARG A 153 33.15 -21.54 14.36
CA ARG A 153 33.57 -22.81 14.97
C ARG A 153 34.12 -23.81 13.96
N ASN A 154 33.76 -23.68 12.69
CA ASN A 154 34.15 -24.58 11.62
C ASN A 154 34.32 -23.81 10.29
N GLU A 155 34.86 -24.48 9.26
CA GLU A 155 35.07 -23.89 7.93
C GLU A 155 33.78 -23.35 7.31
N ILE A 156 32.63 -23.99 7.56
CA ILE A 156 31.34 -23.56 7.04
C ILE A 156 30.95 -22.19 7.62
N ASP A 157 31.24 -21.92 8.89
CA ASP A 157 30.95 -20.62 9.51
C ASP A 157 31.79 -19.49 8.89
N TYR A 158 33.04 -19.78 8.51
CA TYR A 158 33.87 -18.84 7.75
C TYR A 158 33.29 -18.58 6.36
N LEU A 159 32.85 -19.62 5.67
CA LEU A 159 32.23 -19.51 4.34
C LEU A 159 30.91 -18.72 4.38
N ARG A 160 30.07 -18.94 5.40
CA ARG A 160 28.85 -18.16 5.65
C ARG A 160 29.17 -16.68 5.85
N THR A 161 30.13 -16.39 6.72
CA THR A 161 30.57 -15.02 7.01
C THR A 161 31.10 -14.34 5.75
N LYS A 162 31.95 -15.05 4.98
CA LYS A 162 32.50 -14.55 3.72
C LYS A 162 31.40 -14.22 2.71
N MET A 163 30.49 -15.16 2.47
CA MET A 163 29.35 -14.96 1.55
C MET A 163 28.49 -13.76 1.99
N PHE A 164 28.19 -13.65 3.28
CA PHE A 164 27.41 -12.53 3.82
C PHE A 164 28.06 -11.18 3.48
N PHE A 165 29.37 -11.01 3.72
CA PHE A 165 30.07 -9.76 3.42
C PHE A 165 30.25 -9.51 1.92
N GLU A 166 30.39 -10.55 1.10
CA GLU A 166 30.42 -10.40 -0.36
C GLU A 166 29.07 -9.86 -0.88
N VAL A 167 27.95 -10.41 -0.42
CA VAL A 167 26.61 -9.91 -0.77
C VAL A 167 26.39 -8.49 -0.25
N ALA A 168 26.82 -8.19 0.98
CA ALA A 168 26.66 -6.87 1.59
C ALA A 168 27.40 -5.75 0.84
N LYS A 169 28.56 -6.04 0.24
CA LYS A 169 29.35 -5.08 -0.56
C LYS A 169 28.73 -4.81 -1.92
N LYS A 170 28.00 -5.77 -2.49
CA LYS A 170 27.37 -5.62 -3.81
C LYS A 170 26.36 -4.48 -3.85
N VAL A 171 25.75 -4.12 -2.72
CA VAL A 171 24.75 -3.04 -2.64
C VAL A 171 25.34 -1.69 -3.06
N ASP A 172 26.60 -1.44 -2.74
CA ASP A 172 27.25 -0.16 -3.03
C ASP A 172 27.42 0.06 -4.55
N GLU A 173 27.56 -1.04 -5.30
CA GLU A 173 27.76 -1.08 -6.76
C GLU A 173 26.44 -1.10 -7.57
N ILE A 174 25.29 -1.20 -6.91
CA ILE A 174 23.99 -1.36 -7.58
C ILE A 174 23.54 -0.06 -8.25
N ASN A 175 23.15 -0.15 -9.54
CA ASN A 175 22.31 0.85 -10.19
C ASN A 175 20.85 0.68 -9.73
N LEU A 176 20.28 1.70 -9.09
CA LEU A 176 18.91 1.71 -8.58
C LEU A 176 17.83 1.65 -9.68
N GLU A 177 18.16 1.81 -10.96
CA GLU A 177 17.27 1.52 -12.08
C GLU A 177 16.96 0.02 -12.19
N HIS A 178 17.92 -0.84 -11.81
CA HIS A 178 17.72 -2.28 -11.78
C HIS A 178 16.89 -2.68 -10.56
N LYS A 179 15.84 -3.48 -10.76
CA LYS A 179 14.83 -3.76 -9.72
C LYS A 179 14.80 -5.21 -9.21
N ILE A 180 15.43 -6.15 -9.91
CA ILE A 180 15.30 -7.58 -9.62
C ILE A 180 16.67 -8.20 -9.40
N TYR A 181 16.91 -8.73 -8.21
CA TYR A 181 18.17 -9.36 -7.83
C TYR A 181 17.95 -10.83 -7.50
N SER A 182 18.94 -11.67 -7.79
CA SER A 182 18.90 -13.09 -7.44
C SER A 182 20.17 -13.50 -6.70
N LEU A 183 20.03 -14.35 -5.69
CA LEU A 183 21.13 -14.89 -4.91
C LEU A 183 21.09 -16.42 -4.97
N ASN A 184 21.99 -16.98 -5.77
CA ASN A 184 22.15 -18.42 -5.90
C ASN A 184 23.27 -18.91 -4.99
N ALA A 185 22.90 -19.61 -3.92
CA ALA A 185 23.84 -20.24 -3.01
C ALA A 185 23.29 -21.55 -2.44
N PRO A 186 24.16 -22.50 -2.03
CA PRO A 186 23.75 -23.75 -1.40
C PRO A 186 22.88 -23.55 -0.15
N THR A 187 22.09 -24.56 0.19
CA THR A 187 21.39 -24.59 1.48
C THR A 187 22.40 -24.58 2.62
N GLY A 188 22.03 -23.92 3.73
CA GLY A 188 22.91 -23.78 4.88
C GLY A 188 24.02 -22.74 4.75
N MET A 189 24.14 -22.01 3.63
CA MET A 189 25.17 -20.96 3.43
C MET A 189 24.83 -19.60 4.07
N GLY A 190 23.76 -19.51 4.86
CA GLY A 190 23.38 -18.25 5.54
C GLY A 190 22.58 -17.26 4.69
N LYS A 191 21.86 -17.75 3.66
CA LYS A 191 21.05 -16.92 2.75
C LYS A 191 20.08 -15.96 3.46
N THR A 192 19.42 -16.40 4.52
CA THR A 192 18.43 -15.59 5.26
C THR A 192 19.01 -14.24 5.71
N LEU A 193 20.09 -14.25 6.49
CA LEU A 193 20.69 -13.03 7.02
C LEU A 193 21.39 -12.22 5.92
N ALA A 194 21.99 -12.89 4.93
CA ALA A 194 22.60 -12.21 3.79
C ALA A 194 21.56 -11.41 2.96
N ILE A 195 20.42 -12.01 2.64
CA ILE A 195 19.32 -11.35 1.91
C ILE A 195 18.69 -10.25 2.75
N PHE A 196 18.47 -10.50 4.05
CA PHE A 196 17.91 -9.48 4.93
C PHE A 196 18.83 -8.26 5.05
N ASN A 197 20.13 -8.46 5.27
CA ASN A 197 21.10 -7.37 5.30
C ASN A 197 21.18 -6.62 3.96
N PHE A 198 21.16 -7.36 2.85
CA PHE A 198 21.10 -6.78 1.51
C PHE A 198 19.87 -5.86 1.35
N ALA A 199 18.70 -6.31 1.81
CA ALA A 199 17.47 -5.54 1.75
C ALA A 199 17.53 -4.26 2.63
N LEU A 200 18.08 -4.35 3.85
CA LEU A 200 18.29 -3.18 4.72
C LEU A 200 19.22 -2.16 4.05
N LYS A 201 20.39 -2.59 3.57
CA LYS A 201 21.34 -1.69 2.91
C LYS A 201 20.73 -1.07 1.64
N LEU A 202 20.01 -1.84 0.84
CA LEU A 202 19.35 -1.33 -0.37
C LEU A 202 18.24 -0.33 -0.03
N ALA A 203 17.44 -0.58 1.00
CA ALA A 203 16.43 0.36 1.48
C ALA A 203 17.05 1.70 1.90
N ASN A 204 18.20 1.67 2.59
CA ASN A 204 18.92 2.87 2.99
C ASN A 204 19.59 3.60 1.82
N LYS A 205 20.12 2.87 0.84
CA LYS A 205 20.63 3.46 -0.41
C LYS A 205 19.50 4.18 -1.16
N ILE A 206 18.33 3.56 -1.29
CA ILE A 206 17.15 4.18 -1.92
C ILE A 206 16.70 5.43 -1.13
N LYS A 207 16.67 5.35 0.20
CA LYS A 207 16.30 6.50 1.05
C LYS A 207 17.29 7.66 0.90
N SER A 208 18.59 7.39 0.87
CA SER A 208 19.63 8.42 0.77
C SER A 208 19.75 9.03 -0.63
N GLU A 209 19.64 8.23 -1.70
CA GLU A 209 19.84 8.69 -3.08
C GLU A 209 18.55 9.18 -3.75
N ILE A 210 17.39 8.60 -3.40
CA ILE A 210 16.09 8.89 -4.04
C ILE A 210 15.12 9.59 -3.07
N GLY A 211 15.37 9.53 -1.75
CA GLY A 211 14.47 10.12 -0.75
C GLY A 211 13.18 9.33 -0.52
N ILE A 212 13.17 8.04 -0.89
CA ILE A 212 12.01 7.14 -0.71
C ILE A 212 12.31 6.16 0.40
N GLU A 213 11.37 6.02 1.35
CA GLU A 213 11.53 5.10 2.46
C GLU A 213 10.97 3.72 2.11
N MET A 214 11.81 2.69 2.01
CA MET A 214 11.35 1.37 1.59
C MET A 214 10.87 0.53 2.78
N LYS A 215 9.84 -0.28 2.56
CA LYS A 215 9.47 -1.40 3.44
C LYS A 215 10.13 -2.69 2.95
N ILE A 216 10.39 -3.61 3.87
CA ILE A 216 10.89 -4.94 3.56
C ILE A 216 9.75 -5.94 3.72
N ILE A 217 9.33 -6.57 2.63
CA ILE A 217 8.31 -7.63 2.66
C ILE A 217 9.02 -8.95 2.35
N TYR A 218 9.15 -9.81 3.35
CA TYR A 218 9.83 -11.08 3.27
C TYR A 218 8.82 -12.22 3.08
N CYS A 219 8.65 -12.65 1.82
CA CYS A 219 7.70 -13.69 1.45
C CYS A 219 8.36 -15.08 1.42
N LEU A 220 7.72 -16.05 2.07
CA LEU A 220 8.20 -17.43 2.16
C LEU A 220 7.04 -18.42 1.84
N PRO A 221 7.35 -19.62 1.32
CA PRO A 221 6.34 -20.54 0.82
C PRO A 221 5.61 -21.35 1.90
N PHE A 222 6.23 -21.57 3.06
CA PHE A 222 5.71 -22.44 4.12
C PHE A 222 5.65 -21.72 5.46
N LEU A 223 4.57 -21.93 6.22
CA LEU A 223 4.38 -21.31 7.54
C LEU A 223 5.51 -21.65 8.52
N SER A 224 5.94 -22.92 8.55
CA SER A 224 7.05 -23.34 9.42
C SER A 224 8.35 -22.59 9.14
N ILE A 225 8.63 -22.31 7.87
CA ILE A 225 9.80 -21.53 7.46
C ILE A 225 9.61 -20.05 7.83
N ILE A 226 8.40 -19.52 7.67
CA ILE A 226 8.04 -18.16 8.11
C ILE A 226 8.28 -18.00 9.61
N ASP A 227 7.79 -18.92 10.43
CA ASP A 227 7.94 -18.88 11.88
C ASP A 227 9.40 -18.94 12.31
N GLN A 228 10.20 -19.82 11.67
CA GLN A 228 11.63 -19.90 11.92
C GLN A 228 12.37 -18.62 11.52
N ASN A 229 12.09 -18.08 10.33
CA ASN A 229 12.76 -16.87 9.86
C ASN A 229 12.34 -15.65 10.68
N TYR A 230 11.06 -15.54 11.07
CA TYR A 230 10.58 -14.47 11.93
C TYR A 230 11.36 -14.43 13.25
N LYS A 231 11.51 -15.58 13.93
CA LYS A 231 12.29 -15.68 15.18
C LYS A 231 13.74 -15.23 14.99
N VAL A 232 14.39 -15.67 13.91
CA VAL A 232 15.77 -15.25 13.62
C VAL A 232 15.87 -13.74 13.39
N LEU A 233 14.92 -13.14 12.67
CA LEU A 233 14.91 -11.69 12.46
C LEU A 233 14.63 -10.91 13.75
N ASP A 234 13.71 -11.42 14.57
CA ASP A 234 13.36 -10.86 15.88
C ASP A 234 14.56 -10.86 16.83
N GLU A 235 15.28 -11.98 16.92
CA GLU A 235 16.51 -12.11 17.72
C GLU A 235 17.60 -11.13 17.26
N VAL A 236 17.88 -11.07 15.95
CA VAL A 236 18.90 -10.19 15.38
C VAL A 236 18.57 -8.72 15.58
N LEU A 237 17.32 -8.33 15.34
CA LEU A 237 16.87 -6.95 15.51
C LEU A 237 16.86 -6.57 16.99
N SER A 238 16.46 -7.48 17.89
CA SER A 238 16.47 -7.21 19.33
C SER A 238 17.88 -6.96 19.84
N GLU A 239 18.85 -7.77 19.40
CA GLU A 239 20.26 -7.60 19.79
C GLU A 239 20.85 -6.28 19.26
N ILE A 240 20.54 -5.91 18.01
CA ILE A 240 21.09 -4.68 17.41
C ILE A 240 20.44 -3.41 17.97
N LEU A 241 19.14 -3.47 18.27
CA LEU A 241 18.42 -2.34 18.84
C LEU A 241 18.59 -2.23 20.36
N ASP A 242 19.18 -3.25 20.99
CA ASP A 242 19.32 -3.40 22.45
C ASP A 242 17.98 -3.30 23.19
N LYS A 243 16.93 -3.89 22.59
CA LYS A 243 15.56 -3.88 23.13
C LYS A 243 14.63 -4.88 22.43
N PRO A 244 13.50 -5.26 23.03
CA PRO A 244 12.46 -6.01 22.34
C PRO A 244 11.95 -5.30 21.08
N VAL A 245 11.65 -6.07 20.03
CA VAL A 245 11.17 -5.55 18.75
C VAL A 245 9.66 -5.36 18.78
N SER A 246 9.21 -4.13 18.56
CA SER A 246 7.80 -3.77 18.47
C SER A 246 7.20 -4.16 17.10
N SER A 247 5.87 -4.31 17.04
CA SER A 247 5.16 -4.76 15.84
C SER A 247 5.22 -3.76 14.69
N ASP A 248 5.50 -2.49 14.94
CA ASP A 248 5.74 -1.47 13.91
C ASP A 248 7.12 -1.61 13.24
N ILE A 249 8.06 -2.30 13.87
CA ILE A 249 9.35 -2.68 13.27
C ILE A 249 9.19 -3.99 12.49
N LEU A 250 8.78 -5.08 13.17
CA LEU A 250 8.72 -6.43 12.61
C LEU A 250 7.33 -7.04 12.83
N LEU A 251 6.69 -7.46 11.74
CA LEU A 251 5.37 -8.09 11.78
C LEU A 251 5.38 -9.44 11.08
N LYS A 252 4.81 -10.46 11.74
CA LYS A 252 4.44 -11.72 11.10
C LYS A 252 2.99 -11.68 10.70
N HIS A 253 2.68 -11.93 9.43
CA HIS A 253 1.28 -11.96 8.97
C HIS A 253 1.00 -13.13 8.03
N HIS A 254 0.17 -14.05 8.48
CA HIS A 254 -0.43 -15.15 7.75
C HIS A 254 -1.79 -15.49 8.37
N HIS A 255 -2.53 -16.45 7.80
CA HIS A 255 -3.90 -16.78 8.23
C HIS A 255 -4.03 -17.33 9.66
N LEU A 256 -2.92 -17.81 10.24
CA LEU A 256 -2.81 -18.26 11.65
C LEU A 256 -2.09 -17.24 12.57
N SER A 257 -1.84 -16.01 12.11
CA SER A 257 -1.21 -15.00 12.96
C SER A 257 -2.20 -14.48 14.00
N GLU A 258 -1.71 -14.25 15.22
CA GLU A 258 -2.50 -13.62 16.27
C GLU A 258 -2.80 -12.16 15.93
N VAL A 259 -3.98 -11.68 16.34
CA VAL A 259 -4.38 -10.28 16.19
C VAL A 259 -3.83 -9.49 17.37
N SER A 260 -2.54 -9.23 17.34
CA SER A 260 -1.82 -8.50 18.40
C SER A 260 -0.79 -7.57 17.77
N TYR A 261 -0.87 -6.27 18.10
CA TYR A 261 0.04 -5.26 17.63
C TYR A 261 0.56 -4.41 18.80
N LYS A 262 1.87 -4.43 19.00
CA LYS A 262 2.57 -3.80 20.13
C LYS A 262 3.41 -2.62 19.63
N LEU A 263 3.30 -1.47 20.30
CA LEU A 263 4.01 -0.23 19.92
C LEU A 263 5.20 0.12 20.80
N ASP A 264 5.39 -0.58 21.90
CA ASP A 264 6.50 -0.38 22.80
C ASP A 264 7.13 -1.70 23.21
N GLU A 265 8.18 -1.59 24.01
CA GLU A 265 8.98 -2.70 24.52
C GLU A 265 8.23 -3.53 25.58
N ASN A 266 7.11 -3.02 26.10
CA ASN A 266 6.37 -3.65 27.17
C ASN A 266 5.35 -4.63 26.58
N GLU A 267 5.57 -5.93 26.78
CA GLU A 267 4.76 -6.97 26.17
C GLU A 267 3.25 -6.91 26.51
N GLU A 268 2.91 -6.20 27.59
CA GLU A 268 1.55 -5.96 28.08
C GLU A 268 0.81 -4.81 27.39
N ASN A 269 1.52 -3.92 26.68
CA ASN A 269 0.93 -2.77 25.99
C ASN A 269 0.49 -3.12 24.55
N VAL A 270 -0.37 -4.14 24.46
CA VAL A 270 -1.04 -4.52 23.22
C VAL A 270 -2.15 -3.51 22.92
N LEU A 271 -2.23 -3.05 21.67
CA LEU A 271 -3.35 -2.21 21.26
C LEU A 271 -4.68 -2.98 21.28
N GLU A 272 -5.78 -2.26 21.50
CA GLU A 272 -7.14 -2.79 21.35
C GLU A 272 -7.28 -3.58 20.04
N GLU A 273 -8.09 -4.65 20.07
CA GLU A 273 -8.20 -5.63 18.97
C GLU A 273 -8.46 -4.98 17.60
N ASP A 274 -9.39 -4.01 17.53
CA ASP A 274 -9.71 -3.30 16.29
C ASP A 274 -8.52 -2.51 15.72
N LYS A 275 -7.75 -1.86 16.60
CA LYS A 275 -6.53 -1.12 16.21
C LYS A 275 -5.45 -2.08 15.76
N SER A 276 -5.24 -3.16 16.53
CA SER A 276 -4.29 -4.22 16.18
C SER A 276 -4.62 -4.83 14.82
N LEU A 277 -5.87 -5.22 14.59
CA LEU A 277 -6.34 -5.78 13.34
C LEU A 277 -6.13 -4.80 12.18
N HIS A 278 -6.47 -3.52 12.36
CA HIS A 278 -6.27 -2.52 11.32
C HIS A 278 -4.80 -2.37 10.94
N LEU A 279 -3.89 -2.25 11.90
CA LEU A 279 -2.45 -2.07 11.66
C LEU A 279 -1.81 -3.31 11.02
N ILE A 280 -2.26 -4.51 11.39
CA ILE A 280 -1.85 -5.77 10.76
C ILE A 280 -2.38 -5.84 9.32
N GLU A 281 -3.68 -5.57 9.10
CA GLU A 281 -4.30 -5.69 7.79
C GLU A 281 -3.83 -4.64 6.78
N THR A 282 -3.38 -3.47 7.25
CA THR A 282 -2.78 -2.40 6.43
C THR A 282 -1.28 -2.57 6.25
N TRP A 283 -0.63 -3.54 6.92
CA TRP A 283 0.83 -3.67 6.93
C TRP A 283 1.53 -2.40 7.42
N ASN A 284 1.11 -1.90 8.58
CA ASN A 284 1.69 -0.70 9.17
C ASN A 284 3.07 -0.93 9.86
N SER A 285 3.88 -1.86 9.34
CA SER A 285 5.19 -2.21 9.90
C SER A 285 6.30 -1.99 8.88
N LYS A 286 7.55 -1.80 9.30
CA LYS A 286 8.69 -1.59 8.40
C LYS A 286 9.16 -2.89 7.74
N ILE A 287 9.11 -4.00 8.47
CA ILE A 287 9.50 -5.33 8.03
C ILE A 287 8.32 -6.28 8.23
N ILE A 288 7.91 -6.98 7.18
CA ILE A 288 6.76 -7.89 7.20
C ILE A 288 7.20 -9.28 6.73
N THR A 289 7.11 -10.29 7.58
CA THR A 289 7.33 -11.69 7.20
C THR A 289 5.98 -12.35 6.91
N THR A 290 5.79 -12.84 5.68
CA THR A 290 4.46 -13.26 5.20
C THR A 290 4.54 -14.36 4.15
N THR A 291 3.39 -14.81 3.65
CA THR A 291 3.29 -15.78 2.55
C THR A 291 3.23 -15.08 1.20
N PHE A 292 3.60 -15.79 0.12
CA PHE A 292 3.34 -15.31 -1.24
C PHE A 292 1.85 -15.04 -1.50
N MET A 293 0.96 -15.86 -0.91
CA MET A 293 -0.48 -15.66 -1.04
C MET A 293 -0.94 -14.33 -0.46
N GLN A 294 -0.43 -13.93 0.71
CA GLN A 294 -0.75 -12.62 1.31
C GLN A 294 -0.22 -11.46 0.46
N LEU A 295 0.97 -11.60 -0.14
CA LEU A 295 1.49 -10.62 -1.09
C LEU A 295 0.60 -10.51 -2.33
N PHE A 296 0.30 -11.63 -2.99
CA PHE A 296 -0.55 -11.63 -4.19
C PHE A 296 -1.96 -11.13 -3.91
N TYR A 297 -2.54 -11.42 -2.75
CA TYR A 297 -3.83 -10.87 -2.37
C TYR A 297 -3.81 -9.36 -2.17
N THR A 298 -2.66 -8.75 -1.90
CA THR A 298 -2.56 -7.30 -1.89
C THR A 298 -2.80 -6.70 -3.28
N ILE A 299 -2.39 -7.41 -4.34
CA ILE A 299 -2.38 -6.90 -5.71
C ILE A 299 -3.64 -7.36 -6.47
N PHE A 300 -4.02 -8.64 -6.34
CA PHE A 300 -4.98 -9.31 -7.21
C PHE A 300 -6.27 -9.75 -6.51
N SER A 301 -6.63 -9.12 -5.39
CA SER A 301 -7.87 -9.46 -4.68
C SER A 301 -9.00 -8.48 -5.00
N ASN A 302 -10.24 -8.93 -4.86
CA ASN A 302 -11.43 -8.08 -4.86
C ASN A 302 -12.01 -7.87 -3.45
N LYS A 303 -11.34 -8.37 -2.41
CA LYS A 303 -11.79 -8.28 -1.01
C LYS A 303 -11.17 -7.07 -0.33
N ASN A 304 -12.00 -6.18 0.20
CA ASN A 304 -11.57 -4.91 0.82
C ASN A 304 -10.45 -5.10 1.86
N LYS A 305 -10.55 -6.12 2.72
CA LYS A 305 -9.52 -6.42 3.74
C LYS A 305 -8.12 -6.66 3.17
N ASN A 306 -8.03 -7.24 1.98
CA ASN A 306 -6.76 -7.55 1.34
C ASN A 306 -6.17 -6.30 0.69
N LEU A 307 -7.04 -5.43 0.17
CA LEU A 307 -6.64 -4.25 -0.60
C LEU A 307 -6.03 -3.16 0.24
N LYS A 308 -6.44 -3.02 1.51
CA LYS A 308 -5.93 -2.01 2.46
C LYS A 308 -4.41 -1.92 2.61
N LYS A 309 -3.64 -2.90 2.12
CA LYS A 309 -2.17 -2.95 2.18
C LYS A 309 -1.51 -2.08 1.10
N ILE A 310 -2.14 -1.92 -0.07
CA ILE A 310 -1.54 -1.24 -1.24
C ILE A 310 -0.92 0.13 -0.90
N PRO A 311 -1.59 1.04 -0.15
CA PRO A 311 -1.10 2.38 0.12
C PRO A 311 0.19 2.37 0.94
N ARG A 312 0.36 1.35 1.79
CA ARG A 312 1.56 1.17 2.62
C ARG A 312 2.69 0.50 1.83
N ILE A 313 2.42 -0.22 0.74
CA ILE A 313 3.45 -0.79 -0.15
C ILE A 313 3.95 0.25 -1.17
N LYS A 314 3.04 1.03 -1.75
CA LYS A 314 3.33 2.01 -2.81
C LYS A 314 3.51 3.40 -2.20
N GLN A 315 4.75 3.81 -1.95
CA GLN A 315 5.03 5.20 -1.57
C GLN A 315 5.13 6.08 -2.83
N PHE A 316 4.07 6.83 -3.14
CA PHE A 316 4.02 7.74 -4.29
C PHE A 316 4.76 9.07 -4.09
N ASN A 317 5.42 9.29 -2.96
CA ASN A 317 5.77 10.64 -2.54
C ASN A 317 6.88 11.37 -3.33
N ASN A 318 7.51 10.79 -4.36
CA ASN A 318 8.54 11.52 -5.12
C ASN A 318 8.60 11.29 -6.64
N TYR A 319 7.83 10.34 -7.22
CA TYR A 319 7.97 10.05 -8.67
C TYR A 319 7.28 11.12 -9.56
N LEU A 320 6.13 11.66 -9.12
CA LEU A 320 5.41 12.70 -9.87
C LEU A 320 6.08 14.10 -9.82
N ARG A 321 6.98 14.35 -8.86
CA ARG A 321 7.76 15.60 -8.83
C ARG A 321 8.90 15.63 -9.85
N ARG A 322 9.43 14.47 -10.26
CA ARG A 322 10.51 14.40 -11.27
C ARG A 322 9.99 14.49 -12.70
N ASN A 323 8.75 14.08 -12.97
CA ASN A 323 8.16 14.18 -14.32
C ASN A 323 7.44 15.50 -14.60
N THR A 324 7.26 16.36 -13.60
CA THR A 324 6.74 17.74 -13.78
C THR A 324 7.86 18.79 -13.90
N SER A 325 9.14 18.39 -13.82
CA SER A 325 10.29 19.29 -13.91
C SER A 325 11.09 19.18 -15.23
N ASN A 326 10.64 18.36 -16.19
CA ASN A 326 11.23 18.25 -17.54
C ASN A 326 10.26 18.68 -18.65
N SER A 327 9.48 19.72 -18.41
CA SER A 327 8.84 20.51 -19.48
C SER A 327 9.19 21.99 -19.29
N LEU A 328 10.40 22.34 -19.71
CA LEU A 328 10.79 23.61 -20.31
C LEU A 328 12.11 23.42 -21.07
#